data_AF-A0A243WKL6-F1
#
_entry.id   AF-A0A243WKL6-F1
#
_cell.length_a   1.000
_cell.length_b   1.000
_cell.length_c   1.000
_cell.angle_alpha   90.00
_cell.angle_beta   90.00
_cell.angle_gamma   90.00
#
_symmetry.space_group_name_H-M   'P 1'
#
loop_
_entity.id
_entity.type
_entity.pdbx_description
1 polymer ?
#
loop_
_entity_poly.entity_id
_entity_poly.type
_entity_poly.pdbx_seq_one_letter_code
_entity_poly.pdbx_strand_id
1 'polypeptide(L)'
;MNYSLRWLSAALLSLAVLSCAKQELDPGAGAPTVVTTTTQDVSATGFPETFETGTKTAYTTGNVTLGSGSWTLNDALLGNTTADAKTGSQSARIRNVGTLTMNANTTAGVGVVTVQHAVYGTDGSSQWELWASTNSGSSYVKVGSTITTSSATLQTASFAVNLGGSVRLQLRKTAGGTNRINIDNVTVEQYGGTTTPPPPTTSGKKFLFDASHGELAGNADWVLDVDNGVTSRYPSPAQSGITSTTAETYWTGAVSAWGVALAKLGNTVEQLPNGTAISYGNTSNPQDLANYSVFVIDEPNTLFTAAEKTAILNFVKNGGGLFMISDHDVSDRNNDGYDSPAIWNDLMTNNSVQANPFGFSIDKTNISETSSNVLASSTNVILHGTQGKVTQLKFSNGATITKTSGSVAQPLIWRSSATQGLTNIMCASSTFGTGCVVVVTDSSPADDGTGSPGNTVYPGWTEISSHAPLHMNASLWLAKQQ
;
A
#
# COMPACT_ATOMS: atom_id res chain seq x y z
N MET A 1 -13.59 67.40 39.14
CA MET A 1 -14.72 68.07 38.45
C MET A 1 -14.38 68.19 36.97
N ASN A 2 -15.02 67.39 36.13
CA ASN A 2 -15.76 67.83 34.93
C ASN A 2 -16.03 66.64 34.02
N TYR A 3 -17.33 66.45 33.78
CA TYR A 3 -17.95 65.41 33.00
C TYR A 3 -17.86 65.68 31.48
N SER A 4 -17.64 64.59 30.73
CA SER A 4 -18.47 64.14 29.60
C SER A 4 -18.54 64.95 28.30
N LEU A 5 -18.24 64.31 27.16
CA LEU A 5 -19.28 63.81 26.25
C LEU A 5 -18.66 62.89 25.16
N ARG A 6 -19.29 61.73 24.96
CA ARG A 6 -19.03 60.75 23.88
C ARG A 6 -19.95 61.04 22.70
N TRP A 7 -19.50 60.86 21.47
CA TRP A 7 -20.35 60.39 20.35
C TRP A 7 -19.58 59.41 19.45
N LEU A 8 -20.22 58.26 19.21
CA LEU A 8 -19.87 57.17 18.30
C LEU A 8 -19.90 57.64 16.83
N SER A 9 -19.13 56.98 15.95
CA SER A 9 -19.65 56.07 14.89
C SER A 9 -18.56 55.57 13.94
N ALA A 10 -18.62 54.27 13.65
CA ALA A 10 -17.89 53.52 12.62
C ALA A 10 -18.45 53.87 11.21
N ALA A 11 -17.99 53.40 10.03
CA ALA A 11 -17.11 52.32 9.60
C ALA A 11 -16.89 52.45 8.06
N LEU A 12 -15.97 51.65 7.48
CA LEU A 12 -15.95 51.15 6.08
C LEU A 12 -15.72 52.17 4.93
N LEU A 13 -15.14 51.89 3.76
CA LEU A 13 -14.43 50.77 3.10
C LEU A 13 -13.97 51.31 1.71
N SER A 14 -12.93 50.71 1.13
CA SER A 14 -12.83 50.32 -0.30
C SER A 14 -12.13 51.18 -1.40
N LEU A 15 -11.28 50.45 -2.15
CA LEU A 15 -10.85 50.55 -3.58
C LEU A 15 -9.93 51.74 -4.02
N ALA A 16 -8.95 51.62 -4.94
CA ALA A 16 -8.31 50.54 -5.71
C ALA A 16 -7.07 51.07 -6.49
N VAL A 17 -6.28 50.12 -7.04
CA VAL A 17 -5.42 50.12 -8.27
C VAL A 17 -4.06 50.88 -8.38
N LEU A 18 -3.00 50.06 -8.45
CA LEU A 18 -1.91 49.92 -9.45
C LEU A 18 -1.08 51.14 -9.93
N SER A 19 0.25 51.05 -9.73
CA SER A 19 1.27 51.58 -10.66
C SER A 19 2.66 50.96 -10.43
N CYS A 20 3.23 50.48 -11.54
CA CYS A 20 4.53 49.86 -11.83
C CYS A 20 5.79 50.28 -11.03
N ALA A 21 6.64 49.28 -10.74
CA ALA A 21 8.09 49.42 -10.78
C ALA A 21 8.74 48.16 -11.37
N LYS A 22 9.63 48.37 -12.36
CA LYS A 22 10.50 47.35 -12.97
C LYS A 22 11.53 46.88 -11.94
N GLN A 23 11.82 45.58 -11.92
CA GLN A 23 13.03 45.04 -11.29
C GLN A 23 13.76 44.12 -12.28
N GLU A 24 15.08 44.32 -12.35
CA GLU A 24 16.03 43.73 -13.27
C GLU A 24 16.14 42.21 -13.17
N LEU A 25 16.46 41.58 -14.30
CA LEU A 25 16.90 40.21 -14.41
C LEU A 25 18.37 40.12 -13.98
N ASP A 26 18.65 39.40 -12.90
CA ASP A 26 19.96 38.83 -12.62
C ASP A 26 19.88 37.30 -12.83
N PRO A 27 20.79 36.66 -13.59
CA PRO A 27 20.80 35.21 -13.77
C PRO A 27 21.46 34.55 -12.55
N GLY A 28 20.68 34.43 -11.48
CA GLY A 28 21.09 33.74 -10.26
C GLY A 28 20.92 32.22 -10.39
N ALA A 29 22.06 31.52 -10.49
CA ALA A 29 22.32 30.14 -10.07
C ALA A 29 21.15 29.15 -10.14
N GLY A 30 21.25 28.19 -11.07
CA GLY A 30 20.36 27.03 -11.15
C GLY A 30 20.19 26.38 -9.78
N ALA A 31 18.94 26.36 -9.30
CA ALA A 31 18.55 25.54 -8.17
C ALA A 31 18.94 24.07 -8.48
N PRO A 32 19.54 23.33 -7.53
CA PRO A 32 19.88 21.95 -7.76
C PRO A 32 18.60 21.18 -8.10
N THR A 33 18.61 20.51 -9.24
CA THR A 33 17.62 19.49 -9.58
C THR A 33 17.57 18.50 -8.43
N VAL A 34 16.52 18.58 -7.61
CA VAL A 34 16.20 17.51 -6.67
C VAL A 34 15.74 16.34 -7.53
N VAL A 35 16.67 15.44 -7.80
CA VAL A 35 16.35 14.13 -8.37
C VAL A 35 15.62 13.37 -7.27
N THR A 36 14.29 13.46 -7.27
CA THR A 36 13.43 12.53 -6.55
C THR A 36 13.51 11.19 -7.27
N THR A 37 14.49 10.36 -6.91
CA THR A 37 14.53 8.96 -7.33
C THR A 37 13.38 8.23 -6.66
N THR A 38 12.38 7.84 -7.46
CA THR A 38 11.28 6.97 -7.06
C THR A 38 11.85 5.59 -6.73
N THR A 39 11.80 5.18 -5.46
CA THR A 39 12.13 3.82 -4.99
C THR A 39 11.05 2.87 -5.50
N GLN A 40 11.43 1.83 -6.25
CA GLN A 40 10.55 0.80 -6.78
C GLN A 40 10.90 -0.52 -6.06
N ASP A 41 9.98 -1.07 -5.28
CA ASP A 41 10.19 -2.23 -4.39
C ASP A 41 10.04 -3.57 -5.16
N VAL A 42 10.78 -3.73 -6.28
CA VAL A 42 10.80 -4.99 -7.06
C VAL A 42 11.86 -5.92 -6.46
N SER A 43 11.55 -7.16 -6.07
CA SER A 43 12.60 -8.08 -5.61
C SER A 43 13.66 -8.33 -6.70
N ALA A 44 14.94 -8.27 -6.34
CA ALA A 44 16.03 -8.66 -7.22
C ALA A 44 15.91 -10.15 -7.55
N THR A 45 16.20 -10.52 -8.81
CA THR A 45 16.13 -11.91 -9.27
C THR A 45 16.87 -12.86 -8.34
N GLY A 46 16.20 -13.92 -7.90
CA GLY A 46 16.73 -14.91 -6.98
C GLY A 46 16.48 -14.61 -5.50
N PHE A 47 16.03 -13.40 -5.13
CA PHE A 47 15.68 -13.06 -3.75
C PHE A 47 14.17 -13.24 -3.50
N PRO A 48 13.74 -13.62 -2.28
CA PRO A 48 14.53 -13.71 -1.05
C PRO A 48 15.51 -14.88 -1.01
N GLU A 49 16.66 -14.68 -0.38
CA GLU A 49 17.56 -15.76 0.00
C GLU A 49 17.16 -16.27 1.39
N THR A 50 16.56 -17.46 1.41
CA THR A 50 16.06 -18.12 2.63
C THR A 50 17.08 -19.08 3.24
N PHE A 51 18.22 -19.30 2.59
CA PHE A 51 19.24 -20.29 2.96
C PHE A 51 18.75 -21.75 2.99
N GLU A 52 17.52 -22.05 2.56
CA GLU A 52 16.91 -23.39 2.60
C GLU A 52 17.47 -24.36 1.54
N THR A 53 18.39 -23.90 0.69
CA THR A 53 19.01 -24.72 -0.36
C THR A 53 20.53 -24.79 -0.18
N GLY A 54 21.13 -25.86 -0.70
CA GLY A 54 22.56 -26.10 -0.57
C GLY A 54 22.97 -26.63 0.81
N THR A 55 24.26 -26.94 0.95
CA THR A 55 24.84 -27.47 2.18
C THR A 55 26.27 -26.99 2.33
N LYS A 56 26.60 -26.46 3.51
CA LYS A 56 27.97 -26.12 3.89
C LYS A 56 28.09 -26.24 5.40
N THR A 57 28.71 -27.31 5.89
CA THR A 57 28.75 -27.63 7.32
C THR A 57 30.03 -27.18 8.02
N ALA A 58 31.06 -26.78 7.27
CA ALA A 58 32.33 -26.31 7.79
C ALA A 58 32.43 -24.77 7.75
N TYR A 59 33.12 -24.18 8.73
CA TYR A 59 33.39 -22.73 8.77
C TYR A 59 34.48 -22.27 7.79
N THR A 60 35.30 -23.19 7.26
CA THR A 60 36.32 -22.87 6.25
C THR A 60 35.70 -22.22 5.03
N THR A 61 36.39 -21.26 4.41
CA THR A 61 35.87 -20.55 3.23
C THR A 61 35.45 -21.51 2.13
N GLY A 62 34.28 -21.29 1.55
CA GLY A 62 33.80 -22.08 0.42
C GLY A 62 32.57 -21.48 -0.24
N ASN A 63 32.38 -21.82 -1.51
CA ASN A 63 31.22 -21.42 -2.27
C ASN A 63 30.08 -22.40 -2.02
N VAL A 64 28.86 -21.88 -1.95
CA VAL A 64 27.62 -22.66 -1.88
C VAL A 64 26.64 -22.08 -2.88
N THR A 65 25.91 -22.94 -3.58
CA THR A 65 24.80 -22.54 -4.46
C THR A 65 23.52 -22.56 -3.64
N LEU A 66 22.89 -21.40 -3.52
CA LEU A 66 21.66 -21.15 -2.77
C LEU A 66 20.53 -20.72 -3.72
N GLY A 67 19.36 -20.36 -3.18
CA GLY A 67 18.16 -20.02 -3.96
C GLY A 67 18.36 -18.74 -4.77
N SER A 68 19.10 -17.78 -4.21
CA SER A 68 19.48 -16.52 -4.87
C SER A 68 20.73 -16.61 -5.75
N GLY A 69 21.33 -17.80 -5.88
CA GLY A 69 22.54 -18.04 -6.65
C GLY A 69 23.74 -18.43 -5.79
N SER A 70 24.96 -18.24 -6.32
CA SER A 70 26.18 -18.67 -5.62
C SER A 70 26.67 -17.62 -4.62
N TRP A 71 27.02 -18.07 -3.41
CA TRP A 71 27.59 -17.28 -2.33
C TRP A 71 28.89 -17.87 -1.82
N THR A 72 29.88 -17.02 -1.52
CA THR A 72 31.07 -17.38 -0.75
C THR A 72 30.80 -17.15 0.73
N LEU A 73 30.90 -18.23 1.52
CA LEU A 73 30.79 -18.20 2.99
C LEU A 73 32.18 -18.37 3.60
N ASN A 74 32.65 -17.38 4.35
CA ASN A 74 33.93 -17.40 5.07
C ASN A 74 33.67 -17.25 6.58
N ASP A 75 34.23 -18.15 7.40
CA ASP A 75 33.94 -18.25 8.83
C ASP A 75 32.42 -18.30 9.10
N ALA A 76 31.73 -18.93 8.15
CA ALA A 76 30.29 -19.10 8.13
C ALA A 76 29.93 -20.46 7.54
N LEU A 77 28.78 -20.99 7.94
CA LEU A 77 28.21 -22.27 7.49
C LEU A 77 26.69 -22.15 7.38
N LEU A 78 26.03 -23.15 6.80
CA LEU A 78 24.57 -23.32 6.90
C LEU A 78 24.27 -24.24 8.09
N GLY A 79 23.57 -23.71 9.09
CA GLY A 79 23.33 -24.34 10.39
C GLY A 79 21.88 -24.75 10.55
N ASN A 80 21.66 -25.96 11.05
CA ASN A 80 20.33 -26.55 11.25
C ASN A 80 20.15 -27.10 12.68
N THR A 81 20.98 -26.71 13.64
CA THR A 81 20.85 -27.17 15.03
C THR A 81 19.69 -26.46 15.72
N THR A 82 19.23 -26.94 16.86
CA THR A 82 18.18 -26.27 17.65
C THR A 82 18.58 -24.88 18.17
N ALA A 83 19.88 -24.58 18.22
CA ALA A 83 20.39 -23.27 18.61
C ALA A 83 20.51 -22.29 17.43
N ASP A 84 20.39 -22.76 16.19
CA ASP A 84 20.28 -21.88 15.03
C ASP A 84 18.88 -21.28 14.97
N ALA A 85 18.79 -19.96 15.16
CA ALA A 85 17.58 -19.22 14.85
C ALA A 85 17.36 -19.21 13.33
N LYS A 86 16.17 -19.62 12.89
CA LYS A 86 15.84 -19.84 11.47
C LYS A 86 14.34 -19.88 11.24
N THR A 87 13.93 -19.62 10.00
CA THR A 87 12.61 -19.92 9.46
C THR A 87 12.76 -21.06 8.45
N GLY A 88 12.23 -22.23 8.78
CA GLY A 88 12.44 -23.43 7.98
C GLY A 88 13.51 -24.34 8.59
N SER A 89 14.36 -24.91 7.74
CA SER A 89 15.25 -26.02 8.08
C SER A 89 16.67 -25.56 8.43
N GLN A 90 17.14 -24.44 7.88
CA GLN A 90 18.50 -23.96 8.16
C GLN A 90 18.66 -22.45 7.97
N SER A 91 19.67 -21.86 8.60
CA SER A 91 20.06 -20.45 8.35
C SER A 91 21.56 -20.32 8.23
N ALA A 92 22.05 -19.18 7.73
CA ALA A 92 23.48 -18.91 7.72
C ALA A 92 23.97 -18.56 9.13
N ARG A 93 24.94 -19.32 9.66
CA ARG A 93 25.57 -19.05 10.95
C ARG A 93 26.99 -18.50 10.74
N ILE A 94 27.27 -17.34 11.30
CA ILE A 94 28.56 -16.63 11.18
C ILE A 94 29.26 -16.57 12.54
N ARG A 95 30.57 -16.82 12.57
CA ARG A 95 31.42 -16.65 13.76
C ARG A 95 32.54 -15.63 13.50
N ASN A 96 33.30 -15.29 14.54
CA ASN A 96 34.45 -14.37 14.45
C ASN A 96 34.06 -13.09 13.67
N VAL A 97 34.81 -12.74 12.63
CA VAL A 97 34.56 -11.65 11.69
C VAL A 97 34.20 -12.19 10.29
N GLY A 98 33.44 -13.29 10.24
CA GLY A 98 33.06 -13.98 9.02
C GLY A 98 32.15 -13.18 8.09
N THR A 99 32.01 -13.66 6.85
CA THR A 99 31.28 -12.97 5.78
C THR A 99 30.41 -13.91 4.95
N LEU A 100 29.30 -13.35 4.45
CA LEU A 100 28.47 -13.93 3.40
C LEU A 100 28.59 -13.01 2.17
N THR A 101 29.11 -13.52 1.05
CA THR A 101 29.40 -12.70 -0.14
C THR A 101 28.69 -13.27 -1.35
N MET A 102 27.88 -12.48 -2.04
CA MET A 102 27.34 -12.88 -3.34
C MET A 102 28.46 -13.05 -4.37
N ASN A 103 28.39 -14.07 -5.23
CA ASN A 103 29.37 -14.29 -6.30
C ASN A 103 28.93 -13.69 -7.65
N ALA A 104 27.64 -13.40 -7.81
CA ALA A 104 27.06 -12.70 -8.95
C ALA A 104 26.60 -11.29 -8.55
N ASN A 105 26.43 -10.40 -9.52
CA ASN A 105 25.82 -9.10 -9.31
C ASN A 105 24.30 -9.23 -9.49
N THR A 106 23.52 -8.45 -8.75
CA THR A 106 22.20 -8.03 -9.23
C THR A 106 22.41 -7.17 -10.48
N THR A 107 21.47 -7.18 -11.42
CA THR A 107 21.59 -6.43 -12.68
C THR A 107 20.70 -5.19 -12.74
N ALA A 108 19.71 -5.10 -11.85
CA ALA A 108 18.68 -4.06 -11.84
C ALA A 108 18.81 -3.10 -10.63
N GLY A 109 20.02 -2.92 -10.11
CA GLY A 109 20.29 -2.13 -8.91
C GLY A 109 19.87 -2.81 -7.62
N VAL A 110 20.08 -2.11 -6.50
CA VAL A 110 19.68 -2.50 -5.15
C VAL A 110 19.12 -1.28 -4.41
N GLY A 111 17.84 -1.34 -4.07
CA GLY A 111 17.04 -0.31 -3.40
C GLY A 111 17.08 -0.49 -1.88
N VAL A 112 16.20 -1.33 -1.35
CA VAL A 112 16.21 -1.73 0.06
C VAL A 112 16.73 -3.16 0.22
N VAL A 113 17.47 -3.42 1.29
CA VAL A 113 17.85 -4.78 1.69
C VAL A 113 17.31 -5.02 3.09
N THR A 114 16.54 -6.08 3.28
CA THR A 114 16.17 -6.54 4.62
C THR A 114 16.87 -7.85 4.95
N VAL A 115 17.20 -8.04 6.22
CA VAL A 115 17.94 -9.21 6.71
C VAL A 115 17.37 -9.61 8.05
N GLN A 116 16.91 -10.86 8.18
CA GLN A 116 16.59 -11.40 9.50
C GLN A 116 17.87 -11.85 10.21
N HIS A 117 17.99 -11.54 11.49
CA HIS A 117 19.15 -11.85 12.29
C HIS A 117 18.81 -12.15 13.74
N ALA A 118 19.60 -13.00 14.38
CA ALA A 118 19.50 -13.37 15.79
C ALA A 118 20.84 -13.88 16.34
N VAL A 119 21.01 -13.91 17.66
CA VAL A 119 22.15 -14.58 18.29
C VAL A 119 21.98 -16.09 18.17
N TYR A 120 23.10 -16.82 18.09
CA TYR A 120 23.07 -18.27 18.11
C TYR A 120 22.84 -18.79 19.53
N GLY A 121 21.71 -19.45 19.78
CA GLY A 121 21.36 -20.00 21.09
C GLY A 121 21.45 -18.97 22.21
N THR A 122 22.42 -19.15 23.11
CA THR A 122 22.68 -18.26 24.26
C THR A 122 23.95 -17.42 24.10
N ASP A 123 24.51 -17.33 22.89
CA ASP A 123 25.68 -16.48 22.63
C ASP A 123 25.34 -15.01 22.92
N GLY A 124 26.34 -14.23 23.35
CA GLY A 124 26.16 -12.81 23.64
C GLY A 124 26.02 -11.94 22.39
N SER A 125 25.69 -10.67 22.59
CA SER A 125 25.47 -9.72 21.49
C SER A 125 26.67 -9.60 20.55
N SER A 126 26.40 -9.38 19.27
CA SER A 126 27.41 -9.21 18.23
C SER A 126 26.99 -8.18 17.18
N GLN A 127 27.98 -7.51 16.58
CA GLN A 127 27.75 -6.49 15.56
C GLN A 127 28.06 -7.01 14.15
N TRP A 128 27.31 -6.52 13.16
CA TRP A 128 27.51 -6.80 11.75
C TRP A 128 27.07 -5.62 10.87
N GLU A 129 27.50 -5.64 9.61
CA GLU A 129 27.30 -4.56 8.64
C GLU A 129 26.95 -5.10 7.26
N LEU A 130 26.16 -4.33 6.51
CA LEU A 130 25.92 -4.54 5.09
C LEU A 130 26.95 -3.75 4.25
N TRP A 131 27.47 -4.38 3.21
CA TRP A 131 28.44 -3.78 2.28
C TRP A 131 28.02 -4.04 0.83
N ALA A 132 28.24 -3.06 -0.04
CA ALA A 132 27.90 -3.15 -1.46
C ALA A 132 29.11 -2.86 -2.36
N SER A 133 29.17 -3.50 -3.52
CA SER A 133 30.17 -3.31 -4.56
C SER A 133 29.48 -2.98 -5.89
N THR A 134 29.95 -1.94 -6.57
CA THR A 134 29.51 -1.54 -7.92
C THR A 134 30.55 -1.88 -8.99
N ASN A 135 31.64 -2.58 -8.61
CA ASN A 135 32.74 -2.98 -9.49
C ASN A 135 32.99 -4.49 -9.44
N SER A 136 31.90 -5.26 -9.42
CA SER A 136 31.89 -6.73 -9.47
C SER A 136 32.75 -7.41 -8.40
N GLY A 137 32.78 -6.86 -7.19
CA GLY A 137 33.47 -7.43 -6.04
C GLY A 137 34.95 -7.03 -5.88
N SER A 138 35.46 -6.12 -6.71
CA SER A 138 36.86 -5.65 -6.59
C SER A 138 37.07 -4.80 -5.32
N SER A 139 36.08 -3.99 -4.96
CA SER A 139 36.04 -3.26 -3.69
C SER A 139 34.60 -3.12 -3.19
N TYR A 140 34.43 -2.92 -1.89
CA TYR A 140 33.13 -2.79 -1.24
C TYR A 140 33.10 -1.56 -0.34
N VAL A 141 31.92 -0.95 -0.23
CA VAL A 141 31.63 0.20 0.65
C VAL A 141 30.51 -0.19 1.62
N LYS A 142 30.61 0.27 2.88
CA LYS A 142 29.59 0.04 3.90
C LYS A 142 28.29 0.77 3.55
N VAL A 143 27.16 0.12 3.82
CA VAL A 143 25.81 0.65 3.59
C VAL A 143 25.04 0.69 4.91
N GLY A 144 24.43 1.84 5.21
CA GLY A 144 23.64 2.04 6.41
C GLY A 144 24.42 1.94 7.73
N SER A 145 23.69 1.70 8.82
CA SER A 145 24.24 1.60 10.17
C SER A 145 24.84 0.23 10.47
N THR A 146 25.68 0.15 11.50
CA THR A 146 26.08 -1.14 12.09
C THR A 146 24.92 -1.70 12.90
N ILE A 147 24.57 -2.95 12.68
CA ILE A 147 23.49 -3.62 13.40
C ILE A 147 24.06 -4.36 14.61
N THR A 148 23.42 -4.20 15.77
CA THR A 148 23.69 -4.99 16.97
C THR A 148 22.64 -6.08 17.10
N THR A 149 23.07 -7.33 17.06
CA THR A 149 22.22 -8.49 17.29
C THR A 149 22.31 -8.90 18.75
N SER A 150 21.20 -8.86 19.48
CA SER A 150 21.12 -9.19 20.91
C SER A 150 19.99 -10.17 21.27
N SER A 151 19.03 -10.39 20.37
CA SER A 151 17.88 -11.29 20.55
C SER A 151 18.18 -12.69 20.02
N ALA A 152 17.71 -13.74 20.71
CA ALA A 152 17.73 -15.11 20.22
C ALA A 152 16.59 -15.43 19.24
N THR A 153 15.56 -14.58 19.19
CA THR A 153 14.48 -14.62 18.19
C THR A 153 14.87 -13.73 17.00
N LEU A 154 14.56 -14.19 15.78
CA LEU A 154 14.82 -13.44 14.55
C LEU A 154 14.20 -12.03 14.62
N GLN A 155 15.01 -11.03 14.29
CA GLN A 155 14.64 -9.63 14.13
C GLN A 155 15.02 -9.19 12.73
N THR A 156 14.29 -8.25 12.14
CA THR A 156 14.57 -7.74 10.80
C THR A 156 15.33 -6.43 10.85
N ALA A 157 16.52 -6.39 10.27
CA ALA A 157 17.22 -5.16 9.94
C ALA A 157 16.87 -4.72 8.51
N SER A 158 16.75 -3.40 8.28
CA SER A 158 16.47 -2.83 6.96
C SER A 158 17.49 -1.74 6.61
N PHE A 159 17.94 -1.76 5.36
CA PHE A 159 18.96 -0.85 4.83
C PHE A 159 18.48 -0.22 3.52
N ALA A 160 18.44 1.11 3.47
CA ALA A 160 18.30 1.84 2.21
C ALA A 160 19.68 1.89 1.52
N VAL A 161 19.84 1.15 0.43
CA VAL A 161 21.08 1.01 -0.35
C VAL A 161 21.11 1.99 -1.52
N ASN A 162 20.03 2.05 -2.30
CA ASN A 162 19.82 2.99 -3.40
C ASN A 162 20.98 3.10 -4.41
N LEU A 163 21.48 1.95 -4.88
CA LEU A 163 22.54 1.86 -5.89
C LEU A 163 22.00 1.29 -7.20
N GLY A 164 22.16 2.03 -8.29
CA GLY A 164 21.72 1.59 -9.63
C GLY A 164 22.73 0.67 -10.32
N GLY A 165 22.27 0.00 -11.39
CA GLY A 165 23.12 -0.84 -12.23
C GLY A 165 23.53 -2.16 -11.56
N SER A 166 24.73 -2.66 -11.87
CA SER A 166 25.18 -3.94 -11.31
C SER A 166 25.74 -3.80 -9.90
N VAL A 167 25.12 -4.44 -8.92
CA VAL A 167 25.52 -4.35 -7.50
C VAL A 167 25.73 -5.73 -6.91
N ARG A 168 26.74 -5.88 -6.05
CA ARG A 168 27.02 -7.12 -5.32
C ARG A 168 27.07 -6.84 -3.83
N LEU A 169 26.33 -7.63 -3.04
CA LEU A 169 26.24 -7.45 -1.59
C LEU A 169 27.17 -8.37 -0.83
N GLN A 170 27.53 -7.93 0.36
CA GLN A 170 28.27 -8.70 1.35
C GLN A 170 27.80 -8.35 2.76
N LEU A 171 27.50 -9.36 3.56
CA LEU A 171 27.25 -9.20 5.00
C LEU A 171 28.53 -9.51 5.76
N ARG A 172 28.91 -8.63 6.69
CA ARG A 172 30.15 -8.76 7.47
C ARG A 172 29.85 -8.72 8.95
N LYS A 173 30.17 -9.78 9.69
CA LYS A 173 30.24 -9.69 11.14
C LYS A 173 31.48 -8.90 11.51
N THR A 174 31.35 -7.89 12.37
CA THR A 174 32.44 -6.98 12.74
C THR A 174 32.90 -7.18 14.18
N ALA A 175 32.03 -7.65 15.06
CA ALA A 175 32.43 -8.03 16.42
C ALA A 175 33.17 -9.37 16.39
N GLY A 176 34.44 -9.40 16.81
CA GLY A 176 35.20 -10.63 17.02
C GLY A 176 34.76 -11.42 18.26
N GLY A 177 35.47 -12.51 18.56
CA GLY A 177 35.21 -13.36 19.72
C GLY A 177 34.38 -14.61 19.42
N THR A 178 33.96 -15.32 20.47
CA THR A 178 33.30 -16.63 20.37
C THR A 178 31.81 -16.56 20.01
N ASN A 179 31.19 -15.39 20.14
CA ASN A 179 29.76 -15.20 19.86
C ASN A 179 29.46 -15.31 18.36
N ARG A 180 28.37 -16.00 18.04
CA ARG A 180 27.85 -16.23 16.70
C ARG A 180 26.50 -15.56 16.51
N ILE A 181 26.20 -15.30 15.25
CA ILE A 181 24.89 -14.82 14.81
C ILE A 181 24.35 -15.72 13.71
N ASN A 182 23.03 -15.82 13.67
CA ASN A 182 22.27 -16.37 12.54
C ASN A 182 21.81 -15.22 11.65
N ILE A 183 21.85 -15.45 10.34
CA ILE A 183 21.32 -14.62 9.28
C ILE A 183 20.35 -15.46 8.47
N ASP A 184 19.17 -14.93 8.22
CA ASP A 184 18.11 -15.60 7.48
C ASP A 184 17.31 -14.59 6.64
N ASN A 185 16.52 -15.12 5.69
CA ASN A 185 15.54 -14.36 4.89
C ASN A 185 16.05 -13.00 4.40
N VAL A 186 17.16 -13.01 3.65
CA VAL A 186 17.71 -11.78 3.06
C VAL A 186 16.83 -11.40 1.88
N THR A 187 16.24 -10.22 1.90
CA THR A 187 15.52 -9.64 0.76
C THR A 187 16.34 -8.54 0.12
N VAL A 188 16.22 -8.40 -1.18
CA VAL A 188 16.85 -7.32 -1.94
C VAL A 188 15.80 -6.78 -2.89
N GLU A 189 15.47 -5.51 -2.75
CA GLU A 189 14.65 -4.76 -3.68
C GLU A 189 15.57 -4.11 -4.72
N GLN A 190 15.09 -3.93 -5.95
CA GLN A 190 15.81 -3.36 -7.08
C GLN A 190 15.86 -1.83 -6.96
N TYR A 191 16.77 -1.20 -7.70
CA TYR A 191 16.87 0.25 -7.79
C TYR A 191 17.09 0.64 -9.24
N GLY A 192 16.00 1.02 -9.91
CA GLY A 192 15.90 1.11 -11.36
C GLY A 192 16.97 2.00 -12.02
N GLY A 193 17.66 1.43 -13.00
CA GLY A 193 18.48 2.14 -13.99
C GLY A 193 18.12 1.70 -15.41
N THR A 194 17.35 2.54 -16.11
CA THR A 194 17.00 2.62 -17.55
C THR A 194 17.22 1.42 -18.49
N THR A 195 16.12 0.92 -19.11
CA THR A 195 15.88 0.85 -20.58
C THR A 195 14.37 0.70 -20.86
N THR A 196 13.81 1.56 -21.72
CA THR A 196 12.38 1.85 -22.00
C THR A 196 11.74 1.00 -23.14
N PRO A 197 10.39 0.96 -23.34
CA PRO A 197 9.56 2.07 -23.88
C PRO A 197 8.30 2.49 -23.03
N PRO A 198 7.68 3.70 -23.22
CA PRO A 198 6.86 4.47 -22.23
C PRO A 198 5.34 4.67 -22.55
N PRO A 199 4.47 5.38 -21.75
CA PRO A 199 4.30 5.58 -20.27
C PRO A 199 2.83 5.31 -19.75
N PRO A 200 2.48 5.37 -18.43
CA PRO A 200 2.39 6.61 -17.63
C PRO A 200 3.33 6.68 -16.43
N THR A 201 3.54 7.91 -15.98
CA THR A 201 4.58 8.42 -15.09
C THR A 201 4.25 8.29 -13.61
N THR A 202 4.34 7.10 -13.03
CA THR A 202 4.06 6.97 -11.60
C THR A 202 5.08 6.13 -10.89
N SER A 203 5.84 6.80 -10.02
CA SER A 203 6.34 6.19 -8.80
C SER A 203 5.27 5.23 -8.28
N GLY A 204 5.61 3.95 -8.11
CA GLY A 204 4.71 2.98 -7.49
C GLY A 204 4.08 3.58 -6.24
N LYS A 205 2.77 3.42 -6.10
CA LYS A 205 1.99 3.93 -4.97
C LYS A 205 1.66 2.77 -4.05
N LYS A 206 1.56 3.08 -2.76
CA LYS A 206 1.19 2.10 -1.74
C LYS A 206 -0.31 2.15 -1.50
N PHE A 207 -0.97 1.01 -1.64
CA PHE A 207 -2.39 0.82 -1.36
C PHE A 207 -2.52 -0.05 -0.11
N LEU A 208 -3.39 0.36 0.81
CA LEU A 208 -3.78 -0.44 1.96
C LEU A 208 -5.21 -0.89 1.76
N PHE A 209 -5.48 -2.19 1.88
CA PHE A 209 -6.81 -2.78 1.89
C PHE A 209 -7.20 -3.10 3.33
N ASP A 210 -8.41 -2.73 3.75
CA ASP A 210 -8.90 -3.05 5.08
C ASP A 210 -9.27 -4.54 5.19
N ALA A 211 -8.96 -5.12 6.35
CA ALA A 211 -9.45 -6.43 6.79
C ALA A 211 -9.70 -6.42 8.31
N SER A 212 -9.87 -5.22 8.89
CA SER A 212 -9.97 -4.98 10.33
C SER A 212 -11.37 -4.60 10.81
N HIS A 213 -12.33 -4.37 9.91
CA HIS A 213 -13.70 -3.96 10.21
C HIS A 213 -14.73 -5.00 9.76
N GLY A 214 -14.40 -6.28 9.86
CA GLY A 214 -15.36 -7.37 9.64
C GLY A 214 -15.51 -7.77 8.18
N GLU A 215 -14.52 -7.51 7.34
CA GLU A 215 -14.52 -7.87 5.91
C GLU A 215 -14.57 -9.39 5.67
N LEU A 216 -14.25 -10.21 6.68
CA LEU A 216 -14.43 -11.67 6.66
C LEU A 216 -15.82 -12.13 7.16
N ALA A 217 -16.73 -11.21 7.48
CA ALA A 217 -18.03 -11.56 8.05
C ALA A 217 -19.00 -12.07 6.97
N GLY A 218 -19.70 -13.15 7.29
CA GLY A 218 -20.71 -13.74 6.42
C GLY A 218 -20.10 -14.68 5.37
N ASN A 219 -20.50 -14.49 4.10
CA ASN A 219 -20.25 -15.46 3.02
C ASN A 219 -19.18 -15.01 2.01
N ALA A 220 -18.50 -13.89 2.24
CA ALA A 220 -17.43 -13.38 1.41
C ALA A 220 -16.27 -12.93 2.31
N ASP A 221 -15.06 -12.90 1.74
CA ASP A 221 -13.88 -12.37 2.39
C ASP A 221 -13.51 -11.10 1.62
N TRP A 222 -14.02 -9.91 1.95
CA TRP A 222 -13.78 -8.68 1.19
C TRP A 222 -12.37 -8.11 1.40
N VAL A 223 -11.35 -8.91 1.13
CA VAL A 223 -9.96 -8.68 1.57
C VAL A 223 -8.94 -8.93 0.45
N LEU A 224 -7.73 -8.43 0.58
CA LEU A 224 -6.73 -8.63 -0.46
C LEU A 224 -6.30 -10.11 -0.60
N ASP A 225 -6.14 -10.78 0.53
CA ASP A 225 -5.69 -12.16 0.62
C ASP A 225 -6.06 -12.79 1.97
N VAL A 226 -6.58 -14.02 1.92
CA VAL A 226 -6.93 -14.82 3.09
C VAL A 226 -6.40 -16.25 2.96
N ASP A 227 -5.54 -16.63 3.90
CA ASP A 227 -4.94 -17.96 3.99
C ASP A 227 -5.50 -18.69 5.20
N ASN A 228 -6.32 -19.72 4.99
CA ASN A 228 -6.95 -20.50 6.06
C ASN A 228 -7.70 -19.63 7.08
N GLY A 229 -8.43 -18.61 6.61
CA GLY A 229 -9.18 -17.67 7.45
C GLY A 229 -8.31 -16.63 8.16
N VAL A 230 -7.03 -16.51 7.81
CA VAL A 230 -6.11 -15.52 8.37
C VAL A 230 -5.81 -14.43 7.36
N THR A 231 -6.09 -13.19 7.75
CA THR A 231 -5.71 -12.00 6.98
C THR A 231 -4.33 -11.52 7.44
N SER A 232 -3.31 -11.78 6.62
CA SER A 232 -1.94 -11.32 6.90
C SER A 232 -1.70 -9.93 6.33
N ARG A 233 -0.76 -9.19 6.91
CA ARG A 233 -0.38 -7.85 6.41
C ARG A 233 0.11 -7.88 4.96
N TYR A 234 0.95 -8.87 4.67
CA TYR A 234 1.48 -9.11 3.34
C TYR A 234 0.78 -10.33 2.76
N PRO A 235 0.18 -10.22 1.57
CA PRO A 235 -0.37 -11.37 0.86
C PRO A 235 0.67 -12.45 0.58
N SER A 236 0.20 -13.68 0.49
CA SER A 236 0.99 -14.88 0.21
C SER A 236 0.35 -15.64 -0.97
N PRO A 237 1.13 -15.99 -2.01
CA PRO A 237 2.56 -15.78 -2.17
C PRO A 237 2.93 -14.29 -2.33
N ALA A 238 4.18 -13.93 -2.07
CA ALA A 238 4.59 -12.52 -2.04
C ALA A 238 4.28 -11.78 -3.35
N GLN A 239 3.81 -10.53 -3.25
CA GLN A 239 3.48 -9.69 -4.42
C GLN A 239 4.64 -9.45 -5.38
N SER A 240 5.88 -9.59 -4.89
CA SER A 240 7.09 -9.50 -5.72
C SER A 240 7.21 -10.62 -6.77
N GLY A 241 6.42 -11.70 -6.65
CA GLY A 241 6.26 -12.72 -7.69
C GLY A 241 5.27 -12.36 -8.79
N ILE A 242 4.56 -11.23 -8.68
CA ILE A 242 3.58 -10.80 -9.69
C ILE A 242 4.32 -10.21 -10.90
N THR A 243 3.99 -10.73 -12.07
CA THR A 243 4.44 -10.30 -13.38
C THR A 243 3.24 -9.94 -14.25
N SER A 244 3.48 -9.39 -15.44
CA SER A 244 2.42 -9.08 -16.40
C SER A 244 1.56 -10.30 -16.78
N THR A 245 2.09 -11.52 -16.67
CA THR A 245 1.40 -12.78 -17.00
C THR A 245 0.81 -13.50 -15.78
N THR A 246 1.01 -12.98 -14.56
CA THR A 246 0.47 -13.61 -13.35
C THR A 246 -1.07 -13.62 -13.40
N ALA A 247 -1.69 -14.74 -13.06
CA ALA A 247 -3.14 -14.88 -13.06
C ALA A 247 -3.77 -13.95 -11.99
N GLU A 248 -5.01 -13.50 -12.22
CA GLU A 248 -5.77 -12.72 -11.23
C GLU A 248 -6.03 -13.53 -9.95
N THR A 249 -6.07 -14.86 -10.04
CA THR A 249 -6.21 -15.81 -8.92
C THR A 249 -4.88 -16.07 -8.18
N TYR A 250 -3.96 -15.11 -8.16
CA TYR A 250 -2.67 -15.27 -7.48
C TYR A 250 -2.82 -15.26 -5.95
N TRP A 251 -3.84 -14.55 -5.48
CA TRP A 251 -4.31 -14.52 -4.10
C TRP A 251 -5.77 -14.96 -4.07
N THR A 252 -6.32 -15.07 -2.87
CA THR A 252 -7.73 -15.37 -2.68
C THR A 252 -8.33 -14.44 -1.65
N GLY A 253 -9.43 -13.76 -1.98
CA GLY A 253 -10.07 -12.82 -1.05
C GLY A 253 -11.13 -11.92 -1.69
N ALA A 254 -11.85 -12.36 -2.71
CA ALA A 254 -12.89 -11.58 -3.41
C ALA A 254 -12.43 -10.27 -4.09
N VAL A 255 -11.53 -9.47 -3.54
CA VAL A 255 -10.92 -8.27 -4.16
C VAL A 255 -9.46 -8.51 -4.53
N SER A 256 -9.04 -9.78 -4.59
CA SER A 256 -7.65 -10.17 -4.76
C SER A 256 -7.12 -9.87 -6.17
N ALA A 257 -7.95 -10.03 -7.20
CA ALA A 257 -7.67 -9.68 -8.59
C ALA A 257 -7.37 -8.18 -8.76
N TRP A 258 -8.05 -7.33 -7.99
CA TRP A 258 -7.79 -5.90 -7.95
C TRP A 258 -6.39 -5.60 -7.42
N GLY A 259 -6.01 -6.27 -6.33
CA GLY A 259 -4.65 -6.21 -5.79
C GLY A 259 -3.59 -6.64 -6.81
N VAL A 260 -3.82 -7.76 -7.49
CA VAL A 260 -2.93 -8.27 -8.55
C VAL A 260 -2.82 -7.27 -9.70
N ALA A 261 -3.93 -6.66 -10.12
CA ALA A 261 -3.95 -5.65 -11.17
C ALA A 261 -3.16 -4.39 -10.78
N LEU A 262 -3.25 -3.94 -9.53
CA LEU A 262 -2.42 -2.84 -9.01
C LEU A 262 -0.93 -3.22 -9.01
N ALA A 263 -0.58 -4.41 -8.54
CA ALA A 263 0.78 -4.90 -8.52
C ALA A 263 1.40 -5.00 -9.92
N LYS A 264 0.62 -5.44 -10.93
CA LYS A 264 1.04 -5.45 -12.34
C LYS A 264 1.39 -4.07 -12.90
N LEU A 265 0.84 -3.00 -12.33
CA LEU A 265 1.15 -1.62 -12.70
C LEU A 265 2.33 -1.03 -11.90
N GLY A 266 3.01 -1.84 -11.08
CA GLY A 266 4.15 -1.41 -10.26
C GLY A 266 3.74 -0.69 -8.97
N ASN A 267 2.47 -0.80 -8.55
CA ASN A 267 2.05 -0.39 -7.21
C ASN A 267 2.32 -1.50 -6.21
N THR A 268 2.39 -1.15 -4.92
CA THR A 268 2.45 -2.15 -3.85
C THR A 268 1.15 -2.15 -3.08
N VAL A 269 0.71 -3.32 -2.68
CA VAL A 269 -0.49 -3.53 -1.88
C VAL A 269 -0.12 -4.13 -0.53
N GLU A 270 -0.79 -3.67 0.52
CA GLU A 270 -0.77 -4.30 1.84
C GLU A 270 -2.21 -4.45 2.31
N GLN A 271 -2.42 -5.37 3.24
CA GLN A 271 -3.70 -5.57 3.91
C GLN A 271 -3.55 -5.14 5.37
N LEU A 272 -4.60 -4.57 5.96
CA LEU A 272 -4.65 -4.21 7.37
C LEU A 272 -5.32 -5.33 8.17
N PRO A 273 -4.56 -6.19 8.88
CA PRO A 273 -5.15 -7.35 9.56
C PRO A 273 -6.10 -6.95 10.68
N ASN A 274 -7.04 -7.83 10.99
CA ASN A 274 -7.89 -7.70 12.16
C ASN A 274 -7.09 -7.46 13.45
N GLY A 275 -7.57 -6.53 14.27
CA GLY A 275 -6.88 -6.07 15.49
C GLY A 275 -5.77 -5.04 15.27
N THR A 276 -5.48 -4.66 14.02
CA THR A 276 -4.56 -3.54 13.72
C THR A 276 -5.32 -2.22 13.69
N ALA A 277 -4.84 -1.21 14.42
CA ALA A 277 -5.52 0.07 14.49
C ALA A 277 -5.37 0.89 13.20
N ILE A 278 -6.46 1.49 12.72
CA ILE A 278 -6.39 2.56 11.70
C ILE A 278 -5.90 3.84 12.37
N SER A 279 -4.71 4.30 12.01
CA SER A 279 -4.12 5.54 12.54
C SER A 279 -3.57 6.44 11.45
N TYR A 280 -3.41 7.73 11.76
CA TYR A 280 -2.77 8.71 10.87
C TYR A 280 -1.85 9.63 11.68
N GLY A 281 -0.57 9.68 11.34
CA GLY A 281 0.47 10.44 12.04
C GLY A 281 1.10 9.72 13.23
N ASN A 282 0.80 8.43 13.44
CA ASN A 282 1.43 7.60 14.46
C ASN A 282 2.65 6.87 13.89
N THR A 283 3.84 7.43 14.11
CA THR A 283 5.11 6.87 13.59
C THR A 283 5.46 5.48 14.15
N SER A 284 4.82 5.04 15.23
CA SER A 284 5.02 3.71 15.81
C SER A 284 4.14 2.64 15.18
N ASN A 285 3.09 3.03 14.43
CA ASN A 285 2.28 2.10 13.67
C ASN A 285 2.91 1.89 12.29
N PRO A 286 3.43 0.68 11.97
CA PRO A 286 4.07 0.42 10.68
C PRO A 286 3.06 0.36 9.52
N GLN A 287 1.76 0.33 9.81
CA GLN A 287 0.67 0.48 8.84
C GLN A 287 -0.13 1.77 9.05
N ASP A 288 0.47 2.80 9.66
CA ASP A 288 -0.14 4.14 9.70
C ASP A 288 -0.47 4.65 8.30
N LEU A 289 -1.64 5.26 8.14
CA LEU A 289 -2.15 5.75 6.85
C LEU A 289 -1.21 6.76 6.18
N ALA A 290 -0.34 7.46 6.93
CA ALA A 290 0.66 8.36 6.35
C ALA A 290 1.69 7.64 5.45
N ASN A 291 1.82 6.32 5.56
CA ASN A 291 2.71 5.51 4.73
C ASN A 291 2.06 5.06 3.41
N TYR A 292 0.76 5.35 3.21
CA TYR A 292 0.00 4.89 2.04
C TYR A 292 -0.50 6.06 1.21
N SER A 293 -0.73 5.79 -0.07
CA SER A 293 -1.34 6.75 -0.99
C SER A 293 -2.85 6.58 -1.05
N VAL A 294 -3.33 5.34 -0.96
CA VAL A 294 -4.75 5.01 -1.02
C VAL A 294 -5.10 4.01 0.08
N PHE A 295 -6.24 4.22 0.74
CA PHE A 295 -6.87 3.27 1.63
C PHE A 295 -8.17 2.78 0.98
N VAL A 296 -8.33 1.47 0.86
CA VAL A 296 -9.48 0.79 0.26
C VAL A 296 -10.19 0.04 1.38
N ILE A 297 -11.49 0.29 1.54
CA ILE A 297 -12.32 -0.41 2.52
C ILE A 297 -13.53 -0.95 1.77
N ASP A 298 -13.70 -2.27 1.81
CA ASP A 298 -14.82 -2.94 1.17
C ASP A 298 -15.80 -3.50 2.19
N GLU A 299 -17.05 -3.04 2.11
CA GLU A 299 -18.16 -3.48 2.94
C GLU A 299 -17.81 -3.60 4.43
N PRO A 300 -17.39 -2.51 5.11
CA PRO A 300 -17.11 -2.58 6.54
C PRO A 300 -18.38 -3.04 7.27
N ASN A 301 -18.21 -3.98 8.19
CA ASN A 301 -19.23 -4.65 8.99
C ASN A 301 -19.05 -4.36 10.48
N THR A 302 -18.23 -3.39 10.86
CA THR A 302 -18.10 -2.91 12.24
C THR A 302 -17.86 -1.41 12.23
N LEU A 303 -18.47 -0.69 13.17
CA LEU A 303 -18.27 0.75 13.29
C LEU A 303 -16.81 1.13 13.57
N PHE A 304 -16.31 2.10 12.82
CA PHE A 304 -15.05 2.77 13.15
C PHE A 304 -15.14 3.46 14.51
N THR A 305 -14.08 3.36 15.32
CA THR A 305 -13.96 4.15 16.55
C THR A 305 -13.78 5.64 16.23
N ALA A 306 -14.02 6.51 17.22
CA ALA A 306 -13.82 7.96 17.04
C ALA A 306 -12.38 8.33 16.60
N ALA A 307 -11.39 7.59 17.06
CA ALA A 307 -9.99 7.79 16.68
C ALA A 307 -9.74 7.40 15.21
N GLU A 308 -10.30 6.28 14.76
CA GLU A 308 -10.16 5.79 13.38
C GLU A 308 -10.89 6.69 12.39
N LYS A 309 -12.11 7.14 12.71
CA LYS A 309 -12.82 8.18 11.92
C LYS A 309 -11.95 9.42 11.76
N THR A 310 -11.32 9.87 12.85
CA THR A 310 -10.42 11.03 12.82
C THR A 310 -9.18 10.75 11.95
N ALA A 311 -8.62 9.55 12.01
CA ALA A 311 -7.47 9.14 11.21
C ALA A 311 -7.81 9.10 9.71
N ILE A 312 -8.89 8.42 9.32
CA ILE A 312 -9.37 8.31 7.93
C ILE A 312 -9.63 9.70 7.33
N LEU A 313 -10.37 10.55 8.05
CA LEU A 313 -10.71 11.88 7.56
C LEU A 313 -9.50 12.80 7.45
N ASN A 314 -8.55 12.74 8.39
CA ASN A 314 -7.31 13.51 8.29
C ASN A 314 -6.37 12.98 7.21
N PHE A 315 -6.33 11.67 6.98
CA PHE A 315 -5.60 11.07 5.86
C PHE A 315 -6.09 11.64 4.52
N VAL A 316 -7.40 11.63 4.28
CA VAL A 316 -7.99 12.21 3.06
C VAL A 316 -7.74 13.71 3.01
N LYS A 317 -8.05 14.45 4.09
CA LYS A 317 -7.85 15.91 4.15
C LYS A 317 -6.44 16.33 3.74
N ASN A 318 -5.44 15.56 4.14
CA ASN A 318 -4.02 15.83 3.91
C ASN A 318 -3.46 15.15 2.65
N GLY A 319 -4.32 14.70 1.74
CA GLY A 319 -3.91 14.34 0.39
C GLY A 319 -3.97 12.86 0.05
N GLY A 320 -4.39 12.01 0.99
CA GLY A 320 -4.66 10.59 0.75
C GLY A 320 -5.89 10.35 -0.11
N GLY A 321 -5.92 9.18 -0.75
CA GLY A 321 -7.09 8.69 -1.49
C GLY A 321 -7.89 7.68 -0.66
N LEU A 322 -9.22 7.82 -0.61
CA LEU A 322 -10.09 6.81 0.00
C LEU A 322 -10.98 6.17 -1.06
N PHE A 323 -10.92 4.84 -1.17
CA PHE A 323 -11.88 4.06 -1.94
C PHE A 323 -12.87 3.43 -0.97
N MET A 324 -14.12 3.86 -1.05
CA MET A 324 -15.22 3.36 -0.23
C MET A 324 -16.03 2.36 -1.06
N ILE A 325 -16.18 1.14 -0.57
CA ILE A 325 -17.22 0.25 -1.07
C ILE A 325 -18.23 -0.01 0.05
N SER A 326 -19.49 0.20 -0.28
CA SER A 326 -20.64 -0.13 0.56
C SER A 326 -21.40 -1.27 -0.10
N ASP A 327 -22.42 -1.78 0.57
CA ASP A 327 -23.34 -2.77 0.05
C ASP A 327 -24.79 -2.32 0.35
N HIS A 328 -25.78 -3.20 0.15
CA HIS A 328 -27.21 -2.95 0.38
C HIS A 328 -27.63 -2.73 1.85
N ASP A 329 -28.87 -2.24 2.02
CA ASP A 329 -29.59 -2.37 3.29
C ASP A 329 -29.67 -3.85 3.70
N VAL A 330 -29.46 -4.14 4.99
CA VAL A 330 -29.34 -5.52 5.53
C VAL A 330 -28.02 -6.22 5.16
N SER A 331 -26.97 -5.48 4.81
CA SER A 331 -25.60 -6.02 4.69
C SER A 331 -24.89 -6.22 6.03
N ASP A 332 -25.60 -6.31 7.16
CA ASP A 332 -25.03 -6.61 8.48
C ASP A 332 -24.74 -8.11 8.60
N ARG A 333 -23.50 -8.48 8.29
CA ARG A 333 -23.03 -9.88 8.21
C ARG A 333 -22.56 -10.42 9.55
N ASN A 334 -22.23 -9.56 10.51
CA ASN A 334 -21.77 -9.97 11.85
C ASN A 334 -22.87 -9.85 12.93
N ASN A 335 -24.05 -9.34 12.56
CA ASN A 335 -25.22 -9.14 13.41
C ASN A 335 -24.98 -8.17 14.57
N ASP A 336 -24.14 -7.16 14.38
CA ASP A 336 -23.88 -6.12 15.39
C ASP A 336 -24.88 -4.94 15.34
N GLY A 337 -25.78 -4.94 14.35
CA GLY A 337 -26.82 -3.95 14.14
C GLY A 337 -26.47 -2.86 13.14
N TYR A 338 -25.29 -2.90 12.51
CA TYR A 338 -24.84 -1.91 11.54
C TYR A 338 -24.52 -2.54 10.18
N ASP A 339 -25.21 -2.09 9.15
CA ASP A 339 -24.87 -2.39 7.77
C ASP A 339 -23.85 -1.38 7.22
N SER A 340 -23.18 -1.73 6.12
CA SER A 340 -22.13 -0.89 5.54
C SER A 340 -22.62 0.51 5.13
N PRO A 341 -23.86 0.73 4.63
CA PRO A 341 -24.39 2.09 4.46
C PRO A 341 -24.44 2.88 5.78
N ALA A 342 -24.86 2.27 6.89
CA ALA A 342 -24.91 2.94 8.19
C ALA A 342 -23.50 3.27 8.69
N ILE A 343 -22.54 2.37 8.54
CA ILE A 343 -21.15 2.58 8.97
C ILE A 343 -20.50 3.74 8.22
N TRP A 344 -20.68 3.80 6.89
CA TRP A 344 -20.19 4.93 6.10
C TRP A 344 -20.88 6.25 6.45
N ASN A 345 -22.21 6.23 6.66
CA ASN A 345 -22.94 7.42 7.09
C ASN A 345 -22.52 7.90 8.49
N ASP A 346 -22.19 6.98 9.39
CA ASP A 346 -21.66 7.30 10.71
C ASP A 346 -20.25 7.93 10.63
N LEU A 347 -19.36 7.46 9.75
CA LEU A 347 -18.10 8.16 9.45
C LEU A 347 -18.35 9.59 8.98
N MET A 348 -19.33 9.80 8.09
CA MET A 348 -19.64 11.10 7.50
C MET A 348 -20.33 12.07 8.48
N THR A 349 -21.14 11.58 9.41
CA THR A 349 -22.00 12.42 10.27
C THR A 349 -21.59 12.48 11.73
N ASN A 350 -20.92 11.44 12.25
CA ASN A 350 -20.57 11.29 13.65
C ASN A 350 -19.04 11.24 13.84
N ASN A 351 -18.38 12.32 13.42
CA ASN A 351 -16.93 12.52 13.54
C ASN A 351 -16.63 13.94 14.06
N SER A 352 -15.41 14.15 14.55
CA SER A 352 -14.96 15.45 15.10
C SER A 352 -14.18 16.33 14.10
N VAL A 353 -14.00 15.89 12.85
CA VAL A 353 -13.16 16.57 11.85
C VAL A 353 -13.98 17.55 11.02
N GLN A 354 -15.04 17.07 10.37
CA GLN A 354 -15.95 17.89 9.57
C GLN A 354 -17.25 17.11 9.33
N ALA A 355 -18.39 17.79 9.50
CA ALA A 355 -19.69 17.23 9.16
C ALA A 355 -19.79 17.03 7.63
N ASN A 356 -20.13 15.82 7.20
CA ASN A 356 -20.30 15.41 5.81
C ASN A 356 -19.15 15.90 4.88
N PRO A 357 -17.91 15.46 5.12
CA PRO A 357 -16.74 15.99 4.44
C PRO A 357 -16.71 15.67 2.94
N PHE A 358 -17.39 14.59 2.53
CA PHE A 358 -17.41 14.12 1.15
C PHE A 358 -18.65 14.58 0.38
N GLY A 359 -19.66 15.14 1.06
CA GLY A 359 -20.78 15.83 0.42
C GLY A 359 -21.85 14.92 -0.16
N PHE A 360 -22.05 13.74 0.42
CA PHE A 360 -23.08 12.77 0.05
C PHE A 360 -23.47 11.89 1.25
N SER A 361 -24.57 11.14 1.11
CA SER A 361 -24.98 10.06 2.02
C SER A 361 -25.25 8.79 1.22
N ILE A 362 -25.12 7.63 1.86
CA ILE A 362 -25.48 6.34 1.26
C ILE A 362 -26.89 5.98 1.72
N ASP A 363 -27.81 5.84 0.77
CA ASP A 363 -29.21 5.51 1.03
C ASP A 363 -29.35 4.01 1.27
N LYS A 364 -30.02 3.63 2.37
CA LYS A 364 -30.40 2.24 2.66
C LYS A 364 -31.36 1.73 1.60
N THR A 365 -30.81 1.06 0.59
CA THR A 365 -31.52 0.52 -0.57
C THR A 365 -30.92 -0.82 -0.93
N ASN A 366 -31.66 -1.62 -1.70
CA ASN A 366 -31.21 -2.91 -2.20
C ASN A 366 -31.62 -3.01 -3.67
N ILE A 367 -30.68 -2.73 -4.56
CA ILE A 367 -30.90 -2.64 -6.01
C ILE A 367 -30.05 -3.68 -6.75
N SER A 368 -30.65 -4.30 -7.76
CA SER A 368 -29.99 -5.23 -8.67
C SER A 368 -30.30 -4.82 -10.11
N GLU A 369 -29.28 -4.36 -10.84
CA GLU A 369 -29.41 -3.92 -12.23
C GLU A 369 -28.04 -3.75 -12.91
N THR A 370 -28.03 -3.79 -14.24
CA THR A 370 -26.90 -3.31 -15.05
C THR A 370 -27.25 -1.96 -15.63
N SER A 371 -26.56 -0.91 -15.19
CA SER A 371 -26.80 0.46 -15.66
C SER A 371 -25.74 0.92 -16.65
N SER A 372 -26.20 1.48 -17.76
CA SER A 372 -25.37 2.26 -18.70
C SER A 372 -25.56 3.76 -18.54
N ASN A 373 -26.21 4.20 -17.46
CA ASN A 373 -26.47 5.62 -17.17
C ASN A 373 -25.22 6.27 -16.57
N VAL A 374 -24.18 6.36 -17.40
CA VAL A 374 -22.87 6.92 -17.07
C VAL A 374 -22.83 8.41 -17.38
N LEU A 375 -22.16 9.19 -16.55
CA LEU A 375 -21.92 10.62 -16.78
C LEU A 375 -21.32 10.84 -18.17
N ALA A 376 -21.97 11.68 -18.98
CA ALA A 376 -21.44 12.07 -20.28
C ALA A 376 -20.26 13.05 -20.10
N SER A 377 -19.04 12.52 -20.00
CA SER A 377 -17.81 13.31 -19.88
C SER A 377 -16.66 12.62 -20.61
N SER A 378 -15.99 13.28 -21.55
CA SER A 378 -14.81 12.73 -22.23
C SER A 378 -13.50 12.94 -21.47
N THR A 379 -13.52 13.70 -20.38
CA THR A 379 -12.33 14.13 -19.62
C THR A 379 -12.29 13.56 -18.21
N ASN A 380 -13.36 12.90 -17.75
CA ASN A 380 -13.37 12.28 -16.43
C ASN A 380 -12.45 11.04 -16.46
N VAL A 381 -11.31 11.12 -15.78
CA VAL A 381 -10.28 10.07 -15.79
C VAL A 381 -10.68 8.80 -15.03
N ILE A 382 -11.71 8.84 -14.18
CA ILE A 382 -12.26 7.62 -13.58
C ILE A 382 -13.04 6.82 -14.65
N LEU A 383 -13.80 7.51 -15.50
CA LEU A 383 -14.61 6.88 -16.55
C LEU A 383 -13.85 6.62 -17.85
N HIS A 384 -12.75 7.34 -18.09
CA HIS A 384 -11.96 7.32 -19.33
C HIS A 384 -10.45 7.19 -19.08
N GLY A 385 -10.07 6.56 -17.97
CA GLY A 385 -8.68 6.45 -17.56
C GLY A 385 -7.87 5.43 -18.37
N THR A 386 -6.62 5.27 -17.96
CA THR A 386 -5.63 4.44 -18.64
C THR A 386 -5.97 2.96 -18.69
N GLN A 387 -6.90 2.51 -17.84
CA GLN A 387 -7.28 1.10 -17.68
C GLN A 387 -8.49 0.71 -18.54
N GLY A 388 -9.01 1.67 -19.31
CA GLY A 388 -10.12 1.46 -20.24
C GLY A 388 -11.32 2.35 -19.94
N LYS A 389 -12.29 2.29 -20.85
CA LYS A 389 -13.51 3.08 -20.76
C LYS A 389 -14.56 2.36 -19.91
N VAL A 390 -15.14 3.07 -18.94
CA VAL A 390 -16.29 2.61 -18.18
C VAL A 390 -17.56 2.94 -18.97
N THR A 391 -18.37 1.92 -19.26
CA THR A 391 -19.63 2.08 -20.00
C THR A 391 -20.85 1.56 -19.26
N GLN A 392 -20.63 0.66 -18.29
CA GLN A 392 -21.67 0.03 -17.51
C GLN A 392 -21.18 -0.27 -16.09
N LEU A 393 -22.12 -0.38 -15.15
CA LEU A 393 -21.91 -0.90 -13.81
C LEU A 393 -23.09 -1.80 -13.46
N LYS A 394 -22.82 -3.03 -13.03
CA LYS A 394 -23.84 -3.98 -12.59
C LYS A 394 -23.77 -4.16 -11.09
N PHE A 395 -24.91 -4.01 -10.43
CA PHE A 395 -25.11 -4.33 -9.02
C PHE A 395 -25.91 -5.63 -8.88
N SER A 396 -25.56 -6.40 -7.87
CA SER A 396 -26.19 -7.66 -7.44
C SER A 396 -26.59 -7.56 -5.97
N ASN A 397 -27.33 -6.49 -5.65
CA ASN A 397 -27.78 -6.01 -4.33
C ASN A 397 -26.92 -4.87 -3.77
N GLY A 398 -26.93 -3.71 -4.42
CA GLY A 398 -26.27 -2.51 -3.92
C GLY A 398 -27.20 -1.52 -3.24
N ALA A 399 -26.61 -0.54 -2.57
CA ALA A 399 -27.25 0.69 -2.14
C ALA A 399 -27.18 1.78 -3.24
N THR A 400 -27.65 2.98 -2.91
CA THR A 400 -27.56 4.18 -3.76
C THR A 400 -27.02 5.36 -2.96
N ILE A 401 -26.65 6.43 -3.65
CA ILE A 401 -26.08 7.63 -3.05
C ILE A 401 -27.03 8.81 -3.30
N THR A 402 -27.20 9.65 -2.28
CA THR A 402 -27.77 10.99 -2.38
C THR A 402 -26.68 12.03 -2.20
N LYS A 403 -26.41 12.80 -3.26
CA LYS A 403 -25.48 13.92 -3.23
C LYS A 403 -26.10 15.11 -2.47
N THR A 404 -25.32 15.72 -1.58
CA THR A 404 -25.68 16.99 -0.93
C THR A 404 -25.62 18.15 -1.94
N SER A 405 -26.69 18.94 -2.02
CA SER A 405 -26.74 20.10 -2.92
C SER A 405 -25.62 21.11 -2.61
N GLY A 406 -24.97 21.62 -3.65
CA GLY A 406 -23.84 22.55 -3.53
C GLY A 406 -22.50 21.92 -3.11
N SER A 407 -22.46 20.60 -2.87
CA SER A 407 -21.19 19.92 -2.55
C SER A 407 -20.32 19.68 -3.78
N VAL A 408 -19.04 19.42 -3.53
CA VAL A 408 -18.03 19.07 -4.55
C VAL A 408 -18.13 17.63 -5.05
N ALA A 409 -19.01 16.80 -4.47
CA ALA A 409 -19.22 15.43 -4.94
C ALA A 409 -19.68 15.44 -6.40
N GLN A 410 -19.14 14.52 -7.20
CA GLN A 410 -19.47 14.33 -8.60
C GLN A 410 -20.05 12.93 -8.78
N PRO A 411 -21.35 12.83 -9.06
CA PRO A 411 -21.94 11.56 -9.47
C PRO A 411 -21.35 11.10 -10.81
N LEU A 412 -21.06 9.81 -10.92
CA LEU A 412 -20.42 9.21 -12.10
C LEU A 412 -21.35 8.24 -12.82
N ILE A 413 -22.13 7.45 -12.08
CA ILE A 413 -23.06 6.45 -12.61
C ILE A 413 -24.33 6.48 -11.77
N TRP A 414 -25.49 6.45 -12.43
CA TRP A 414 -26.81 6.39 -11.79
C TRP A 414 -27.49 5.07 -12.11
N ARG A 415 -28.59 4.78 -11.41
CA ARG A 415 -29.52 3.73 -11.82
C ARG A 415 -30.03 3.95 -13.25
N SER A 416 -30.37 2.88 -13.96
CA SER A 416 -30.79 2.90 -15.36
C SER A 416 -32.03 3.75 -15.60
N SER A 417 -32.98 3.69 -14.66
CA SER A 417 -34.25 4.42 -14.71
C SER A 417 -34.17 5.85 -14.19
N ALA A 418 -33.04 6.24 -13.59
CA ALA A 418 -32.89 7.54 -12.97
C ALA A 418 -32.56 8.64 -13.99
N THR A 419 -33.10 9.83 -13.76
CA THR A 419 -32.56 11.04 -14.41
C THR A 419 -31.25 11.40 -13.72
N GLN A 420 -30.20 11.71 -14.50
CA GLN A 420 -28.93 12.16 -13.93
C GLN A 420 -29.16 13.42 -13.08
N GLY A 421 -28.83 13.31 -11.79
CA GLY A 421 -29.17 14.30 -10.78
C GLY A 421 -28.55 13.99 -9.43
N LEU A 422 -29.22 14.39 -8.34
CA LEU A 422 -28.66 14.30 -6.98
C LEU A 422 -28.94 12.98 -6.26
N THR A 423 -29.80 12.11 -6.77
CA THR A 423 -30.24 10.87 -6.09
C THR A 423 -30.12 9.67 -7.02
N ASN A 424 -30.27 8.45 -6.48
CA ASN A 424 -30.19 7.20 -7.24
C ASN A 424 -28.84 7.02 -7.95
N ILE A 425 -27.78 7.51 -7.31
CA ILE A 425 -26.41 7.40 -7.80
C ILE A 425 -25.85 6.05 -7.34
N MET A 426 -25.13 5.34 -8.21
CA MET A 426 -24.48 4.06 -7.91
C MET A 426 -22.96 4.23 -7.64
N CYS A 427 -22.34 5.22 -8.27
CA CYS A 427 -20.94 5.55 -8.09
C CYS A 427 -20.73 7.06 -8.13
N ALA A 428 -19.89 7.58 -7.23
CA ALA A 428 -19.53 8.99 -7.18
C ALA A 428 -18.06 9.19 -6.78
N SER A 429 -17.50 10.34 -7.14
CA SER A 429 -16.23 10.82 -6.60
C SER A 429 -16.41 12.10 -5.79
N SER A 430 -15.45 12.44 -4.94
CA SER A 430 -15.42 13.71 -4.21
C SER A 430 -13.99 14.09 -3.85
N THR A 431 -13.82 15.24 -3.21
CA THR A 431 -12.54 15.71 -2.67
C THR A 431 -12.75 16.27 -1.28
N PHE A 432 -11.78 16.07 -0.40
CA PHE A 432 -11.76 16.70 0.91
C PHE A 432 -10.34 17.17 1.24
N GLY A 433 -10.19 18.45 1.56
CA GLY A 433 -8.88 19.08 1.64
C GLY A 433 -8.11 18.96 0.32
N THR A 434 -6.97 18.26 0.35
CA THR A 434 -6.13 18.01 -0.85
C THR A 434 -6.21 16.57 -1.35
N GLY A 435 -7.07 15.73 -0.73
CA GLY A 435 -7.26 14.34 -1.10
C GLY A 435 -8.56 14.09 -1.86
N CYS A 436 -8.72 12.83 -2.22
CA CYS A 436 -9.70 12.37 -3.20
C CYS A 436 -10.46 11.18 -2.63
N VAL A 437 -11.73 11.04 -3.02
CA VAL A 437 -12.60 9.94 -2.58
C VAL A 437 -13.36 9.38 -3.77
N VAL A 438 -13.49 8.07 -3.85
CA VAL A 438 -14.43 7.37 -4.73
C VAL A 438 -15.30 6.47 -3.87
N VAL A 439 -16.58 6.40 -4.21
CA VAL A 439 -17.53 5.48 -3.59
C VAL A 439 -18.26 4.66 -4.66
N VAL A 440 -18.35 3.36 -4.44
CA VAL A 440 -19.22 2.41 -5.16
C VAL A 440 -20.09 1.73 -4.11
N THR A 441 -21.39 1.59 -4.35
CA THR A 441 -22.33 1.10 -3.31
C THR A 441 -22.78 -0.33 -3.51
N ASP A 442 -21.91 -1.18 -4.05
CA ASP A 442 -22.05 -2.63 -4.10
C ASP A 442 -20.64 -3.23 -4.18
N SER A 443 -20.40 -4.34 -3.47
CA SER A 443 -19.15 -5.11 -3.47
C SER A 443 -19.06 -6.09 -4.64
N SER A 444 -20.19 -6.52 -5.21
CA SER A 444 -20.21 -7.47 -6.34
C SER A 444 -19.43 -7.05 -7.59
N PRO A 445 -19.30 -5.76 -7.95
CA PRO A 445 -18.41 -5.34 -9.04
C PRO A 445 -16.92 -5.61 -8.80
N ALA A 446 -16.49 -5.68 -7.54
CA ALA A 446 -15.10 -5.92 -7.16
C ALA A 446 -14.80 -7.42 -6.96
N ASP A 447 -15.82 -8.23 -6.65
CA ASP A 447 -15.73 -9.67 -6.41
C ASP A 447 -15.08 -10.43 -7.59
N ASP A 448 -14.00 -11.14 -7.35
CA ASP A 448 -13.24 -11.90 -8.34
C ASP A 448 -13.60 -13.40 -8.33
N GLY A 449 -14.54 -13.81 -7.49
CA GLY A 449 -14.98 -15.19 -7.35
C GLY A 449 -14.00 -16.07 -6.57
N THR A 450 -13.04 -15.47 -5.86
CA THR A 450 -12.11 -16.18 -4.97
C THR A 450 -12.45 -15.92 -3.50
N GLY A 451 -12.13 -16.86 -2.62
CA GLY A 451 -12.37 -16.72 -1.19
C GLY A 451 -12.14 -18.03 -0.45
N SER A 452 -12.29 -17.98 0.87
CA SER A 452 -12.17 -19.10 1.79
C SER A 452 -13.14 -20.23 1.43
N PRO A 453 -12.76 -21.50 1.67
CA PRO A 453 -13.65 -22.62 1.42
C PRO A 453 -14.98 -22.48 2.17
N GLY A 454 -16.10 -22.61 1.44
CA GLY A 454 -17.45 -22.50 1.98
C GLY A 454 -18.11 -21.14 1.74
N ASN A 455 -17.34 -20.12 1.36
CA ASN A 455 -17.87 -18.83 0.93
C ASN A 455 -18.56 -18.92 -0.43
N THR A 456 -19.56 -18.06 -0.64
CA THR A 456 -20.29 -17.95 -1.90
C THR A 456 -19.94 -16.62 -2.54
N VAL A 457 -18.94 -16.66 -3.41
CA VAL A 457 -18.37 -15.53 -4.14
C VAL A 457 -18.63 -15.68 -5.65
N TYR A 458 -18.62 -14.57 -6.37
CA TYR A 458 -18.99 -14.49 -7.79
C TYR A 458 -17.97 -13.68 -8.60
N PRO A 459 -17.70 -14.02 -9.87
CA PRO A 459 -16.64 -13.38 -10.66
C PRO A 459 -17.06 -12.02 -11.25
N GLY A 460 -17.63 -11.12 -10.43
CA GLY A 460 -18.12 -9.81 -10.84
C GLY A 460 -17.05 -8.90 -11.46
N TRP A 461 -15.80 -8.96 -11.01
CA TRP A 461 -14.63 -8.27 -11.56
C TRP A 461 -14.50 -8.43 -13.08
N THR A 462 -14.80 -9.64 -13.56
CA THR A 462 -14.72 -10.02 -14.98
C THR A 462 -16.08 -10.14 -15.66
N GLU A 463 -17.19 -10.10 -14.90
CA GLU A 463 -18.54 -10.28 -15.42
C GLU A 463 -18.90 -9.19 -16.44
N ILE A 464 -18.56 -7.93 -16.13
CA ILE A 464 -18.77 -6.79 -17.01
C ILE A 464 -17.41 -6.17 -17.31
N SER A 465 -17.12 -6.00 -18.60
CA SER A 465 -15.84 -5.43 -19.09
C SER A 465 -15.47 -4.05 -18.50
N SER A 466 -16.42 -3.35 -17.88
CA SER A 466 -16.23 -2.04 -17.25
C SER A 466 -15.95 -2.10 -15.74
N HIS A 467 -16.13 -3.23 -15.07
CA HIS A 467 -15.92 -3.35 -13.62
C HIS A 467 -14.45 -3.17 -13.25
N ALA A 468 -13.55 -3.99 -13.80
CA ALA A 468 -12.11 -3.83 -13.58
C ALA A 468 -11.59 -2.42 -14.00
N PRO A 469 -11.94 -1.86 -15.19
CA PRO A 469 -11.57 -0.49 -15.53
C PRO A 469 -12.08 0.57 -14.55
N LEU A 470 -13.30 0.45 -14.02
CA LEU A 470 -13.83 1.42 -13.04
C LEU A 470 -12.99 1.43 -11.77
N HIS A 471 -12.75 0.26 -11.16
CA HIS A 471 -11.95 0.15 -9.93
C HIS A 471 -10.51 0.60 -10.17
N MET A 472 -9.89 0.13 -11.25
CA MET A 472 -8.50 0.46 -11.55
C MET A 472 -8.31 1.95 -11.91
N ASN A 473 -9.18 2.55 -12.72
CA ASN A 473 -9.11 3.99 -13.00
C ASN A 473 -9.35 4.83 -11.74
N ALA A 474 -10.31 4.44 -10.89
CA ALA A 474 -10.55 5.10 -9.61
C ALA A 474 -9.34 4.99 -8.68
N SER A 475 -8.74 3.80 -8.53
CA SER A 475 -7.51 3.59 -7.76
C SER A 475 -6.37 4.47 -8.23
N LEU A 476 -6.10 4.51 -9.53
CA LEU A 476 -5.02 5.33 -10.09
C LEU A 476 -5.29 6.82 -9.89
N TRP A 477 -6.54 7.27 -10.07
CA TRP A 477 -6.90 8.67 -9.79
C TRP A 477 -6.70 9.03 -8.31
N LEU A 478 -7.17 8.18 -7.39
CA LEU A 478 -6.96 8.34 -5.94
C LEU A 478 -5.47 8.40 -5.58
N ALA A 479 -4.64 7.62 -6.26
CA ALA A 479 -3.20 7.58 -6.07
C ALA A 479 -2.44 8.71 -6.80
N LYS A 480 -3.16 9.61 -7.50
CA LYS A 480 -2.62 10.72 -8.33
C LYS A 480 -1.70 10.21 -9.43
N GLN A 481 -2.12 9.11 -10.05
CA GLN A 481 -1.40 8.39 -11.08
C GLN A 481 -1.89 8.67 -12.51
N GLN A 482 -2.97 9.45 -12.65
CA GLN A 482 -3.54 9.87 -13.93
C GLN A 482 -4.34 11.17 -13.80
#